data_AF-A0A7U5S070-F1
#
_entry.id   AF-A0A7U5S070-F1
#
_cell.length_a   1.000
_cell.length_b   1.000
_cell.length_c   1.000
_cell.angle_alpha   90.00
_cell.angle_beta   90.00
_cell.angle_gamma   90.00
#
_symmetry.space_group_name_H-M   'P 1'
#
loop_
_entity.id
_entity.type
_entity.pdbx_description
1 polymer ?
#
loop_
_entity_poly.entity_id
_entity_poly.type
_entity_poly.pdbx_seq_one_letter_code
_entity_poly.pdbx_strand_id
1 'polypeptide(L)'
;MSTVVAGVLPAAVREGDDIAEQPFVEYLWSDLVARRNALSLWPEDIAPLLGIDLSRYREIEEGIFGYVSLRVINDVIAMEAFVAEEAERLVGGAPTEGTVVLHAVVDQETFTARYPQARTTRGTIYPVSLQYVAVGRAAAELSRRGRDVEVYRGQRHFDLTAARLAIGLGKNETAYLLGRNVKSYYTAERGAKPPGADTLDELQAIDDFIIDTAANLKVGIDDNGVNVVWILGDQQEFEKAYPQARGQRTGKPYPIRVLRIAAARRAHTLEVTGRPTRIATRSTATA
;
A
#
# COMPACT_ATOMS: atom_id res chain seq x y z
N MET A 1 72.63 34.63 7.99
CA MET A 1 71.91 33.48 8.56
C MET A 1 70.46 33.60 8.12
N SER A 2 70.01 32.63 7.33
CA SER A 2 68.69 32.62 6.69
C SER A 2 67.71 31.88 7.61
N THR A 3 66.68 32.56 8.10
CA THR A 3 65.59 31.96 8.87
C THR A 3 64.34 31.91 8.00
N VAL A 4 64.00 30.68 7.61
CA VAL A 4 62.79 30.30 6.89
C VAL A 4 61.58 30.53 7.79
N VAL A 5 60.67 31.42 7.37
CA VAL A 5 59.35 31.58 8.00
C VAL A 5 58.45 30.48 7.46
N ALA A 6 58.15 29.49 8.30
CA ALA A 6 57.19 28.44 8.01
C ALA A 6 55.77 29.04 7.94
N GLY A 7 55.07 28.76 6.84
CA GLY A 7 53.73 29.26 6.56
C GLY A 7 52.69 28.77 7.56
N VAL A 8 51.87 29.71 8.06
CA VAL A 8 50.64 29.42 8.78
C VAL A 8 49.55 29.20 7.74
N LEU A 9 49.11 27.96 7.58
CA LEU A 9 47.90 27.65 6.83
C LEU A 9 46.69 28.14 7.64
N PRO A 10 45.71 28.84 7.03
CA PRO A 10 44.51 29.25 7.73
C PRO A 10 43.72 28.01 8.16
N ALA A 11 43.31 27.99 9.43
CA ALA A 11 42.41 26.99 9.96
C ALA A 11 41.12 27.02 9.13
N ALA A 12 40.90 26.00 8.31
CA ALA A 12 39.63 25.75 7.69
C ALA A 12 38.63 25.49 8.82
N VAL A 13 37.83 26.50 9.16
CA VAL A 13 36.60 26.33 9.90
C VAL A 13 35.71 25.48 9.00
N ARG A 14 35.64 24.18 9.25
CA ARG A 14 34.55 23.35 8.77
C ARG A 14 33.30 23.92 9.43
N GLU A 15 32.48 24.64 8.67
CA GLU A 15 31.04 24.70 8.98
C GLU A 15 30.61 23.25 9.14
N GLY A 16 30.26 22.88 10.38
CA GLY A 16 29.58 21.62 10.60
C GLY A 16 28.31 21.68 9.80
N ASP A 17 28.13 20.78 8.85
CA ASP A 17 26.82 20.51 8.29
C ASP A 17 25.89 20.31 9.49
N ASP A 18 24.99 21.26 9.72
CA ASP A 18 23.87 21.08 10.63
C ASP A 18 23.17 19.81 10.14
N ILE A 19 23.36 18.71 10.87
CA ILE A 19 22.56 17.51 10.66
C ILE A 19 21.14 17.97 10.99
N ALA A 20 20.37 18.31 9.96
CA ALA A 20 18.97 18.64 10.12
C ALA A 20 18.36 17.47 10.90
N GLU A 21 18.02 17.71 12.18
CA GLU A 21 17.37 16.72 13.02
C GLU A 21 16.12 16.29 12.27
N GLN A 22 16.11 15.05 11.80
CA GLN A 22 14.93 14.53 11.13
C GLN A 22 13.78 14.57 12.14
N PRO A 23 12.57 15.00 11.73
CA PRO A 23 11.42 15.02 12.61
C PRO A 23 11.25 13.67 13.32
N PHE A 24 11.07 13.69 14.64
CA PHE A 24 10.75 12.47 15.36
C PHE A 24 9.33 12.02 15.00
N VAL A 25 9.22 10.83 14.41
CA VAL A 25 7.93 10.23 14.03
C VAL A 25 7.60 9.07 14.96
N GLU A 26 6.52 9.21 15.71
CA GLU A 26 5.94 8.13 16.49
C GLU A 26 4.87 7.41 15.66
N TYR A 27 5.22 6.24 15.13
CA TYR A 27 4.29 5.38 14.39
C TYR A 27 3.46 4.53 15.34
N LEU A 28 2.17 4.42 15.04
CA LEU A 28 1.19 3.72 15.85
C LEU A 28 0.71 2.44 15.16
N TRP A 29 -0.10 1.64 15.87
CA TRP A 29 -0.73 0.45 15.32
C TRP A 29 -1.53 0.73 14.04
N SER A 30 -2.14 1.91 13.93
CA SER A 30 -2.93 2.35 12.78
C SER A 30 -2.08 2.49 11.52
N ASP A 31 -0.82 2.92 11.63
CA ASP A 31 0.13 2.96 10.52
C ASP A 31 0.39 1.57 9.97
N LEU A 32 0.72 0.64 10.86
CA LEU A 32 1.06 -0.73 10.50
C LEU A 32 -0.13 -1.44 9.82
N VAL A 33 -1.31 -1.36 10.44
CA VAL A 33 -2.53 -1.98 9.91
C VAL A 33 -2.89 -1.38 8.53
N ALA A 34 -2.85 -0.06 8.39
CA ALA A 34 -3.22 0.61 7.14
C ALA A 34 -2.29 0.22 6.00
N ARG A 35 -0.98 0.28 6.22
CA ARG A 35 0.00 -0.07 5.19
C ARG A 35 -0.01 -1.55 4.85
N ARG A 36 -0.13 -2.45 5.86
CA ARG A 36 -0.31 -3.89 5.60
C ARG A 36 -1.52 -4.15 4.70
N ASN A 37 -2.66 -3.51 4.99
CA ASN A 37 -3.86 -3.68 4.17
C ASN A 37 -3.66 -3.18 2.73
N ALA A 38 -2.91 -2.10 2.53
CA ALA A 38 -2.59 -1.57 1.20
C ALA A 38 -1.71 -2.52 0.38
N LEU A 39 -0.89 -3.33 1.05
CA LEU A 39 -0.09 -4.41 0.45
C LEU A 39 -0.88 -5.72 0.26
N SER A 40 -2.17 -5.74 0.64
CA SER A 40 -3.02 -6.92 0.63
C SER A 40 -2.42 -8.13 1.37
N LEU A 41 -1.63 -7.87 2.41
CA LEU A 41 -1.03 -8.91 3.24
C LEU A 41 -1.90 -9.18 4.47
N TRP A 42 -2.01 -10.45 4.85
CA TRP A 42 -2.59 -10.82 6.14
C TRP A 42 -1.52 -10.79 7.23
N PRO A 43 -1.90 -10.70 8.52
CA PRO A 43 -0.95 -10.80 9.64
C PRO A 43 -0.02 -12.02 9.52
N GLU A 44 -0.57 -13.15 9.07
CA GLU A 44 0.15 -14.42 8.85
C GLU A 44 1.22 -14.32 7.76
N ASP A 45 1.03 -13.43 6.77
CA ASP A 45 1.99 -13.24 5.68
C ASP A 45 3.11 -12.27 6.08
N ILE A 46 2.78 -11.19 6.79
CA ILE A 46 3.75 -10.12 7.10
C ILE A 46 4.59 -10.38 8.35
N ALA A 47 4.03 -11.04 9.37
CA ALA A 47 4.76 -11.39 10.59
C ALA A 47 6.07 -12.16 10.31
N PRO A 48 6.09 -13.22 9.48
CA PRO A 48 7.33 -13.91 9.14
C PRO A 48 8.29 -13.05 8.31
N LEU A 49 7.80 -12.15 7.44
CA LEU A 49 8.65 -11.24 6.65
C LEU A 49 9.46 -10.30 7.55
N LEU A 50 8.83 -9.81 8.61
CA LEU A 50 9.43 -8.92 9.60
C LEU A 50 10.24 -9.69 10.66
N GLY A 51 10.12 -11.02 10.71
CA GLY A 51 10.70 -11.89 11.73
C GLY A 51 10.16 -11.57 13.13
N ILE A 52 8.83 -11.44 13.22
CA ILE A 52 8.06 -11.23 14.45
C ILE A 52 7.12 -12.43 14.61
N ASP A 53 6.96 -12.92 15.84
CA ASP A 53 5.94 -13.92 16.15
C ASP A 53 4.53 -13.39 15.79
N LEU A 54 3.66 -14.24 15.25
CA LEU A 54 2.33 -13.83 14.81
C LEU A 54 1.47 -13.28 15.96
N SER A 55 1.54 -13.88 17.15
CA SER A 55 0.77 -13.43 18.31
C SER A 55 1.23 -12.04 18.74
N ARG A 56 2.54 -11.85 18.83
CA ARG A 56 3.14 -10.54 19.11
C ARG A 56 2.81 -9.50 18.03
N TYR A 57 2.80 -9.90 16.76
CA TYR A 57 2.42 -9.02 15.66
C TYR A 57 0.96 -8.53 15.80
N ARG A 58 0.05 -9.43 16.16
CA ARG A 58 -1.36 -9.08 16.42
C ARG A 58 -1.50 -8.12 17.60
N GLU A 59 -0.77 -8.33 18.69
CA GLU A 59 -0.77 -7.41 19.85
C GLU A 59 -0.30 -5.99 19.45
N ILE A 60 0.65 -5.87 18.53
CA ILE A 60 1.07 -4.58 17.98
C ILE A 60 -0.07 -3.94 17.18
N GLU A 61 -0.74 -4.69 16.29
CA GLU A 61 -1.88 -4.18 15.51
C GLU A 61 -3.12 -3.86 16.36
N GLU A 62 -3.22 -4.45 17.56
CA GLU A 62 -4.24 -4.13 18.58
C GLU A 62 -3.88 -2.91 19.43
N GLY A 63 -2.66 -2.36 19.26
CA GLY A 63 -2.22 -1.17 19.97
C GLY A 63 -1.74 -1.41 21.41
N ILE A 64 -1.51 -2.67 21.81
CA ILE A 64 -1.11 -3.03 23.19
C ILE A 64 0.20 -2.34 23.61
N PHE A 65 1.16 -2.20 22.69
CA PHE A 65 2.48 -1.63 22.97
C PHE A 65 2.56 -0.11 22.84
N GLY A 66 1.50 0.57 22.40
CA GLY A 66 1.45 2.03 22.22
C GLY A 66 2.26 2.59 21.04
N TYR A 67 3.27 1.87 20.52
CA TYR A 67 4.08 2.30 19.38
C TYR A 67 4.52 1.13 18.48
N VAL A 68 4.94 1.45 17.26
CA VAL A 68 5.54 0.53 16.28
C VAL A 68 6.99 0.93 16.06
N SER A 69 7.92 -0.03 16.15
CA SER A 69 9.35 0.28 15.96
C SER A 69 9.64 0.80 14.55
N LEU A 70 10.52 1.80 14.43
CA LEU A 70 10.93 2.39 13.15
C LEU A 70 11.44 1.36 12.14
N ARG A 71 12.17 0.34 12.59
CA ARG A 71 12.65 -0.73 11.70
C ARG A 71 11.50 -1.47 11.02
N VAL A 72 10.44 -1.78 11.77
CA VAL A 72 9.26 -2.48 11.26
C VAL A 72 8.52 -1.62 10.26
N ILE A 73 8.22 -0.37 10.62
CA ILE A 73 7.44 0.48 9.74
C ILE A 73 8.22 0.84 8.46
N ASN A 74 9.54 1.05 8.55
CA ASN A 74 10.38 1.32 7.38
C ASN A 74 10.41 0.15 6.40
N ASP A 75 10.42 -1.11 6.90
CA ASP A 75 10.31 -2.29 6.03
C ASP A 75 8.96 -2.30 5.28
N VAL A 76 7.85 -1.92 5.94
CA VAL A 76 6.53 -1.85 5.32
C VAL A 76 6.40 -0.67 4.34
N ILE A 77 6.97 0.48 4.68
CA ILE A 77 7.06 1.66 3.79
C ILE A 77 7.85 1.30 2.53
N ALA A 78 8.97 0.58 2.67
CA ALA A 78 9.78 0.13 1.53
C ALA A 78 9.01 -0.86 0.63
N MET A 79 8.21 -1.76 1.20
CA MET A 79 7.31 -2.62 0.42
C MET A 79 6.25 -1.81 -0.33
N GLU A 80 5.71 -0.76 0.28
CA GLU A 80 4.74 0.13 -0.36
C GLU A 80 5.37 0.92 -1.51
N ALA A 81 6.58 1.46 -1.30
CA ALA A 81 7.36 2.10 -2.35
C ALA A 81 7.62 1.16 -3.52
N PHE A 82 8.03 -0.09 -3.26
CA PHE A 82 8.18 -1.10 -4.31
C PHE A 82 6.89 -1.30 -5.13
N VAL A 83 5.74 -1.42 -4.47
CA VAL A 83 4.44 -1.61 -5.15
C VAL A 83 4.07 -0.37 -5.98
N ALA A 84 4.30 0.83 -5.46
CA ALA A 84 4.01 2.08 -6.15
C ALA A 84 4.90 2.25 -7.39
N GLU A 85 6.22 2.10 -7.24
CA GLU A 85 7.20 2.19 -8.32
C GLU A 85 6.95 1.16 -9.42
N GLU A 86 6.65 -0.09 -9.06
CA GLU A 86 6.34 -1.13 -10.04
C GLU A 86 5.01 -0.84 -10.76
N ALA A 87 4.01 -0.31 -10.07
CA ALA A 87 2.75 0.09 -10.71
C ALA A 87 2.98 1.24 -11.70
N GLU A 88 3.72 2.28 -11.32
CA GLU A 88 4.07 3.40 -12.19
C GLU A 88 4.88 2.94 -13.41
N ARG A 89 5.85 2.04 -13.21
CA ARG A 89 6.63 1.45 -14.29
C ARG A 89 5.75 0.69 -15.29
N LEU A 90 4.75 -0.06 -14.81
CA LEU A 90 3.80 -0.78 -15.66
C LEU A 90 2.89 0.16 -16.44
N VAL A 91 2.39 1.22 -15.79
CA VAL A 91 1.55 2.24 -16.43
C VAL A 91 2.35 3.02 -17.49
N GLY A 92 3.56 3.45 -17.17
CA GLY A 92 4.42 4.21 -18.09
C GLY A 92 4.97 3.37 -19.25
N GLY A 93 5.06 2.05 -19.08
CA GLY A 93 5.47 1.11 -20.12
C GLY A 93 4.32 0.56 -20.98
N ALA A 94 3.07 0.92 -20.71
CA ALA A 94 1.92 0.44 -21.47
C ALA A 94 1.92 0.99 -22.91
N PRO A 95 1.55 0.19 -23.92
CA PRO A 95 1.41 0.68 -25.29
C PRO A 95 0.39 1.82 -25.35
N THR A 96 0.57 2.78 -26.26
CA THR A 96 -0.36 3.93 -26.42
C THR A 96 -1.60 3.59 -27.24
N GLU A 97 -1.56 2.51 -28.02
CA GLU A 97 -2.65 2.06 -28.89
C GLU A 97 -3.03 0.61 -28.58
N GLY A 98 -4.29 0.26 -28.86
CA GLY A 98 -4.83 -1.08 -28.64
C GLY A 98 -5.01 -1.47 -27.17
N THR A 99 -5.36 -2.75 -26.97
CA THR A 99 -5.53 -3.38 -25.66
C THR A 99 -4.18 -3.47 -24.94
N VAL A 100 -4.14 -3.00 -23.69
CA VAL A 100 -2.97 -3.11 -22.83
C VAL A 100 -2.97 -4.48 -22.16
N VAL A 101 -1.93 -5.28 -22.42
CA VAL A 101 -1.76 -6.58 -21.78
C VAL A 101 -0.69 -6.49 -20.70
N LEU A 102 -1.08 -6.68 -19.44
CA LEU A 102 -0.17 -6.72 -18.29
C LEU A 102 0.12 -8.16 -17.89
N HIS A 103 1.39 -8.48 -17.67
CA HIS A 103 1.82 -9.80 -17.22
C HIS A 103 2.28 -9.77 -15.75
N ALA A 104 1.52 -10.44 -14.90
CA ALA A 104 1.94 -10.79 -13.56
C ALA A 104 3.00 -11.90 -13.59
N VAL A 105 3.94 -11.84 -12.66
CA VAL A 105 4.98 -12.85 -12.51
C VAL A 105 4.37 -14.21 -12.17
N VAL A 106 4.90 -15.31 -12.69
CA VAL A 106 4.24 -16.62 -12.57
C VAL A 106 4.40 -17.25 -11.19
N ASP A 107 5.54 -17.04 -10.54
CA ASP A 107 5.92 -17.67 -9.26
C ASP A 107 6.96 -16.84 -8.49
N GLN A 108 7.27 -17.29 -7.27
CA GLN A 108 8.22 -16.64 -6.38
C GLN A 108 9.67 -16.71 -6.90
N GLU A 109 10.03 -17.77 -7.61
CA GLU A 109 11.38 -17.94 -8.16
C GLU A 109 11.66 -16.89 -9.23
N THR A 110 10.76 -16.76 -10.20
CA THR A 110 10.82 -15.74 -11.24
C THR A 110 10.81 -14.33 -10.65
N PHE A 111 10.01 -14.10 -9.61
CA PHE A 111 9.98 -12.81 -8.90
C PHE A 111 11.34 -12.50 -8.28
N THR A 112 11.94 -13.46 -7.57
CA THR A 112 13.23 -13.31 -6.91
C THR A 112 14.35 -13.04 -7.91
N ALA A 113 14.32 -13.70 -9.06
CA ALA A 113 15.29 -13.48 -10.14
C ALA A 113 15.16 -12.09 -10.77
N ARG A 114 13.93 -11.59 -10.93
CA ARG A 114 13.63 -10.29 -11.56
C ARG A 114 13.83 -9.10 -10.61
N TYR A 115 13.59 -9.29 -9.32
CA TYR A 115 13.69 -8.25 -8.30
C TYR A 115 14.62 -8.71 -7.15
N PRO A 116 15.92 -8.90 -7.42
CA PRO A 116 16.86 -9.40 -6.41
C PRO A 116 16.97 -8.49 -5.16
N GLN A 117 16.66 -7.20 -5.32
CA GLN A 117 16.65 -6.16 -4.31
C GLN A 117 15.36 -6.11 -3.47
N ALA A 118 14.28 -6.79 -3.88
CA ALA A 118 12.98 -6.77 -3.19
C ALA A 118 13.06 -7.61 -1.90
N ARG A 119 13.66 -7.03 -0.87
CA ARG A 119 13.98 -7.69 0.40
C ARG A 119 13.78 -6.73 1.57
N THR A 120 13.42 -7.28 2.73
CA THR A 120 13.40 -6.51 3.99
C THR A 120 14.82 -6.14 4.40
N THR A 121 14.95 -5.23 5.36
CA THR A 121 16.24 -4.88 5.99
C THR A 121 16.97 -6.11 6.56
N ARG A 122 16.22 -7.16 6.92
CA ARG A 122 16.77 -8.46 7.38
C ARG A 122 17.16 -9.43 6.26
N GLY A 123 16.93 -9.05 5.01
CA GLY A 123 17.23 -9.87 3.82
C GLY A 123 16.13 -10.84 3.41
N THR A 124 14.98 -10.87 4.11
CA THR A 124 13.83 -11.71 3.74
C THR A 124 13.23 -11.23 2.42
N ILE A 125 13.04 -12.13 1.46
CA ILE A 125 12.52 -11.79 0.14
C ILE A 125 11.05 -11.38 0.25
N TYR A 126 10.67 -10.33 -0.47
CA TYR A 126 9.26 -9.93 -0.59
C TYR A 126 8.43 -11.03 -1.26
N PRO A 127 7.16 -11.21 -0.85
CA PRO A 127 6.29 -12.15 -1.51
C PRO A 127 5.91 -11.63 -2.90
N VAL A 128 5.81 -12.52 -3.88
CA VAL A 128 5.38 -12.19 -5.25
C VAL A 128 4.00 -11.52 -5.29
N SER A 129 3.17 -11.69 -4.24
CA SER A 129 1.89 -10.99 -4.09
C SER A 129 2.02 -9.47 -4.13
N LEU A 130 3.16 -8.89 -3.74
CA LEU A 130 3.39 -7.44 -3.88
C LEU A 130 3.38 -7.01 -5.35
N GLN A 131 3.99 -7.81 -6.24
CA GLN A 131 3.92 -7.56 -7.68
C GLN A 131 2.48 -7.69 -8.20
N TYR A 132 1.70 -8.64 -7.68
CA TYR A 132 0.29 -8.79 -8.07
C TYR A 132 -0.55 -7.57 -7.68
N VAL A 133 -0.29 -6.98 -6.50
CA VAL A 133 -0.91 -5.72 -6.08
C VAL A 133 -0.50 -4.60 -7.04
N ALA A 134 0.77 -4.50 -7.39
CA ALA A 134 1.27 -3.49 -8.34
C ALA A 134 0.60 -3.62 -9.72
N VAL A 135 0.48 -4.85 -10.25
CA VAL A 135 -0.25 -5.11 -11.51
C VAL A 135 -1.70 -4.69 -11.42
N GLY A 136 -2.40 -5.02 -10.34
CA GLY A 136 -3.80 -4.65 -10.16
C GLY A 136 -3.99 -3.14 -10.07
N ARG A 137 -3.10 -2.42 -9.37
CA ARG A 137 -3.10 -0.95 -9.31
C ARG A 137 -2.83 -0.33 -10.68
N ALA A 138 -1.87 -0.86 -11.43
CA ALA A 138 -1.58 -0.41 -12.78
C ALA A 138 -2.76 -0.64 -13.73
N ALA A 139 -3.41 -1.80 -13.65
CA ALA A 139 -4.60 -2.11 -14.43
C ALA A 139 -5.73 -1.12 -14.12
N ALA A 140 -6.02 -0.87 -12.84
CA ALA A 140 -7.08 0.05 -12.44
C ALA A 140 -6.80 1.49 -12.90
N GLU A 141 -5.55 1.94 -12.83
CA GLU A 141 -5.14 3.27 -13.32
C GLU A 141 -5.27 3.37 -14.85
N LEU A 142 -4.87 2.35 -15.60
CA LEU A 142 -5.01 2.34 -17.05
C LEU A 142 -6.48 2.31 -17.48
N SER A 143 -7.32 1.52 -16.82
CA SER A 143 -8.77 1.52 -17.02
C SER A 143 -9.39 2.89 -16.74
N ARG A 144 -8.97 3.57 -15.64
CA ARG A 144 -9.38 4.95 -15.31
C ARG A 144 -9.01 5.95 -16.42
N ARG A 145 -7.91 5.71 -17.14
CA ARG A 145 -7.49 6.50 -18.33
C ARG A 145 -8.25 6.10 -19.61
N GLY A 146 -9.28 5.26 -19.52
CA GLY A 146 -10.09 4.82 -20.64
C GLY A 146 -9.41 3.79 -21.54
N ARG A 147 -8.43 3.04 -21.01
CA ARG A 147 -7.74 1.97 -21.76
C ARG A 147 -8.43 0.62 -21.53
N ASP A 148 -8.51 -0.20 -22.58
CA ASP A 148 -8.87 -1.60 -22.45
C ASP A 148 -7.67 -2.37 -21.89
N VAL A 149 -7.84 -3.06 -20.76
CA VAL A 149 -6.75 -3.75 -20.06
C VAL A 149 -7.09 -5.22 -19.85
N GLU A 150 -6.13 -6.09 -20.15
CA GLU A 150 -6.16 -7.49 -19.79
C GLU A 150 -4.92 -7.84 -18.95
N VAL A 151 -5.09 -8.69 -17.95
CA VAL A 151 -4.04 -9.10 -17.02
C VAL A 151 -3.89 -10.61 -17.04
N TYR A 152 -2.68 -11.08 -17.28
CA TYR A 152 -2.36 -12.49 -17.34
C TYR A 152 -1.30 -12.89 -16.32
N ARG A 153 -1.38 -14.14 -15.87
CA ARG A 153 -0.29 -14.83 -15.17
C ARG A 153 0.01 -16.13 -15.90
N GLY A 154 1.12 -16.15 -16.63
CA GLY A 154 1.40 -17.19 -17.62
C GLY A 154 0.33 -17.15 -18.72
N GLN A 155 -0.33 -18.28 -18.95
CA GLN A 155 -1.38 -18.42 -19.98
C GLN A 155 -2.81 -18.26 -19.44
N ARG A 156 -2.97 -17.75 -18.20
CA ARG A 156 -4.28 -17.65 -17.54
C ARG A 156 -4.63 -16.21 -17.24
N HIS A 157 -5.92 -15.90 -17.34
CA HIS A 157 -6.46 -14.62 -16.87
C HIS A 157 -6.18 -14.45 -15.38
N PHE A 158 -5.79 -13.24 -15.01
CA PHE A 158 -5.40 -12.89 -13.65
C PHE A 158 -6.01 -11.55 -13.21
N ASP A 159 -6.83 -10.94 -14.06
CA ASP A 159 -7.54 -9.68 -13.87
C ASP A 159 -8.27 -9.64 -12.54
N LEU A 160 -9.09 -10.64 -12.27
CA LEU A 160 -9.94 -10.67 -11.08
C LEU A 160 -9.11 -10.78 -9.79
N THR A 161 -8.04 -11.58 -9.81
CA THR A 161 -7.14 -11.70 -8.66
C THR A 161 -6.33 -10.42 -8.45
N ALA A 162 -5.78 -9.83 -9.52
CA ALA A 162 -5.01 -8.60 -9.44
C ALA A 162 -5.87 -7.43 -8.95
N ALA A 163 -7.07 -7.23 -9.51
CA ALA A 163 -8.01 -6.21 -9.10
C ALA A 163 -8.41 -6.36 -7.62
N ARG A 164 -8.74 -7.58 -7.17
CA ARG A 164 -9.04 -7.84 -5.75
C ARG A 164 -7.86 -7.51 -4.82
N LEU A 165 -6.64 -7.91 -5.20
CA LEU A 165 -5.45 -7.65 -4.39
C LEU A 165 -5.13 -6.14 -4.34
N ALA A 166 -5.34 -5.39 -5.42
CA ALA A 166 -5.12 -3.94 -5.43
C ALA A 166 -5.98 -3.18 -4.40
N ILE A 167 -7.18 -3.69 -4.12
CA ILE A 167 -8.11 -3.14 -3.11
C ILE A 167 -8.04 -3.87 -1.75
N GLY A 168 -7.05 -4.75 -1.55
CA GLY A 168 -6.73 -5.37 -0.26
C GLY A 168 -7.81 -6.31 0.32
N LEU A 169 -8.68 -6.87 -0.53
CA LEU A 169 -9.77 -7.72 -0.07
C LEU A 169 -9.43 -9.21 -0.11
N GLY A 170 -9.96 -9.96 0.85
CA GLY A 170 -9.92 -11.43 0.85
C GLY A 170 -10.91 -12.02 -0.16
N LYS A 171 -10.68 -13.26 -0.60
CA LYS A 171 -11.56 -13.89 -1.60
C LYS A 171 -12.99 -14.07 -1.10
N ASN A 172 -13.18 -14.53 0.13
CA ASN A 172 -14.50 -14.72 0.74
C ASN A 172 -15.24 -13.39 0.93
N GLU A 173 -14.53 -12.38 1.45
CA GLU A 173 -15.04 -11.03 1.65
C GLU A 173 -15.47 -10.40 0.32
N THR A 174 -14.65 -10.56 -0.72
CA THR A 174 -14.95 -10.08 -2.08
C THR A 174 -16.16 -10.79 -2.65
N ALA A 175 -16.23 -12.13 -2.59
CA ALA A 175 -17.40 -12.86 -3.06
C ALA A 175 -18.68 -12.41 -2.34
N TYR A 176 -18.62 -12.21 -1.03
CA TYR A 176 -19.75 -11.72 -0.23
C TYR A 176 -20.17 -10.30 -0.62
N LEU A 177 -19.21 -9.39 -0.84
CA LEU A 177 -19.46 -8.01 -1.24
C LEU A 177 -20.08 -7.93 -2.64
N LEU A 178 -19.57 -8.72 -3.58
CA LEU A 178 -20.06 -8.77 -4.96
C LEU A 178 -21.34 -9.61 -5.12
N GLY A 179 -21.84 -10.25 -4.06
CA GLY A 179 -23.03 -11.10 -4.10
C GLY A 179 -22.84 -12.37 -4.93
N ARG A 180 -21.60 -12.87 -5.03
CA ARG A 180 -21.23 -14.06 -5.79
C ARG A 180 -21.13 -15.27 -4.87
N ASN A 181 -21.40 -16.45 -5.41
CA ASN A 181 -21.11 -17.69 -4.71
C ASN A 181 -19.58 -17.83 -4.54
N VAL A 182 -19.14 -18.15 -3.32
CA VAL A 182 -17.71 -18.27 -2.98
C VAL A 182 -16.98 -19.27 -3.89
N LYS A 183 -17.58 -20.44 -4.14
CA LYS A 183 -16.94 -21.49 -4.96
C LYS A 183 -16.83 -21.07 -6.43
N SER A 184 -17.86 -20.41 -6.98
CA SER A 184 -17.80 -19.92 -8.36
C SER A 184 -16.79 -18.78 -8.50
N TYR A 185 -16.75 -17.86 -7.53
CA TYR A 185 -15.79 -16.77 -7.48
C TYR A 185 -14.34 -17.29 -7.41
N TYR A 186 -14.07 -18.28 -6.55
CA TYR A 186 -12.76 -18.93 -6.47
C TYR A 186 -12.36 -19.61 -7.80
N THR A 187 -13.34 -20.18 -8.50
CA THR A 187 -13.11 -20.82 -9.79
C THR A 187 -12.81 -19.79 -10.88
N ALA A 188 -13.51 -18.65 -10.87
CA ALA A 188 -13.24 -17.54 -11.78
C ALA A 188 -11.82 -16.98 -11.58
N GLU A 189 -11.38 -16.80 -10.34
CA GLU A 189 -10.00 -16.37 -10.03
C GLU A 189 -8.90 -17.35 -10.50
N ARG A 190 -9.24 -18.59 -10.86
CA ARG A 190 -8.24 -19.50 -11.45
C ARG A 190 -7.91 -19.15 -12.91
N GLY A 191 -8.67 -18.26 -13.54
CA GLY A 191 -8.28 -17.64 -14.80
C GLY A 191 -8.49 -18.48 -16.06
N ALA A 192 -9.36 -19.50 -16.01
CA ALA A 192 -9.62 -20.35 -17.17
C ALA A 192 -10.42 -19.64 -18.28
N LYS A 193 -11.15 -18.58 -17.92
CA LYS A 193 -11.95 -17.73 -18.81
C LYS A 193 -11.77 -16.27 -18.36
N PRO A 194 -11.97 -15.29 -19.25
CA PRO A 194 -12.02 -13.90 -18.86
C PRO A 194 -13.12 -13.69 -17.80
N PRO A 195 -12.91 -12.80 -16.82
CA PRO A 195 -13.94 -12.46 -15.85
C PRO A 195 -15.10 -11.71 -16.52
N GLY A 196 -16.26 -11.68 -15.85
CA GLY A 196 -17.36 -10.83 -16.29
C GLY A 196 -17.03 -9.35 -16.07
N ALA A 197 -17.29 -8.52 -17.09
CA ALA A 197 -17.05 -7.07 -17.04
C ALA A 197 -17.73 -6.43 -15.81
N ASP A 198 -18.97 -6.82 -15.52
CA ASP A 198 -19.75 -6.38 -14.35
C ASP A 198 -19.10 -6.66 -12.98
N THR A 199 -18.14 -7.57 -12.93
CA THR A 199 -17.39 -7.92 -11.72
C THR A 199 -16.12 -7.08 -11.61
N LEU A 200 -15.45 -6.84 -12.74
CA LEU A 200 -14.30 -5.95 -12.79
C LEU A 200 -14.73 -4.50 -12.56
N ASP A 201 -15.85 -4.06 -13.12
CA ASP A 201 -16.39 -2.71 -12.92
C ASP A 201 -16.69 -2.42 -11.44
N GLU A 202 -17.22 -3.40 -10.70
CA GLU A 202 -17.50 -3.24 -9.28
C GLU A 202 -16.21 -3.22 -8.43
N LEU A 203 -15.17 -3.94 -8.83
CA LEU A 203 -13.84 -3.84 -8.19
C LEU A 203 -13.14 -2.52 -8.54
N GLN A 204 -13.28 -2.06 -9.77
CA GLN A 204 -12.82 -0.74 -10.22
C GLN A 204 -13.47 0.36 -9.40
N ALA A 205 -14.79 0.29 -9.17
CA ALA A 205 -15.50 1.27 -8.35
C ALA A 205 -14.98 1.34 -6.89
N ILE A 206 -14.52 0.21 -6.33
CA ILE A 206 -13.87 0.21 -5.01
C ILE A 206 -12.49 0.87 -5.07
N ASP A 207 -11.70 0.61 -6.12
CA ASP A 207 -10.41 1.28 -6.31
C ASP A 207 -10.58 2.80 -6.54
N ASP A 208 -11.59 3.19 -7.33
CA ASP A 208 -11.99 4.59 -7.53
C ASP A 208 -12.32 5.26 -6.19
N PHE A 209 -13.14 4.62 -5.37
CA PHE A 209 -13.44 5.10 -4.04
C PHE A 209 -12.16 5.26 -3.18
N ILE A 210 -11.21 4.32 -3.25
CA ILE A 210 -9.94 4.41 -2.52
C ILE A 210 -9.14 5.63 -2.97
N ILE A 211 -9.00 5.84 -4.28
CA ILE A 211 -8.24 6.96 -4.86
C ILE A 211 -8.89 8.30 -4.49
N ASP A 212 -10.19 8.42 -4.70
CA ASP A 212 -10.94 9.64 -4.37
C ASP A 212 -10.90 9.93 -2.87
N THR A 213 -11.06 8.90 -2.03
CA THR A 213 -10.96 9.06 -0.58
C THR A 213 -9.56 9.48 -0.17
N ALA A 214 -8.51 8.85 -0.70
CA ALA A 214 -7.13 9.19 -0.40
C ALA A 214 -6.81 10.66 -0.71
N ALA A 215 -7.30 11.18 -1.85
CA ALA A 215 -7.12 12.56 -2.24
C ALA A 215 -7.79 13.56 -1.27
N ASN A 216 -8.89 13.16 -0.64
CA ASN A 216 -9.73 14.01 0.20
C ASN A 216 -9.55 13.82 1.72
N LEU A 217 -8.71 12.87 2.15
CA LEU A 217 -8.43 12.67 3.58
C LEU A 217 -7.77 13.89 4.21
N LYS A 218 -8.28 14.30 5.39
CA LYS A 218 -7.72 15.42 6.15
C LYS A 218 -6.30 15.10 6.60
N VAL A 219 -5.37 15.99 6.24
CA VAL A 219 -3.98 15.98 6.69
C VAL A 219 -3.79 17.12 7.70
N GLY A 220 -3.37 16.80 8.92
CA GLY A 220 -2.87 17.78 9.88
C GLY A 220 -1.35 17.76 9.94
N ILE A 221 -0.78 18.63 10.76
CA ILE A 221 0.63 18.61 11.15
C ILE A 221 0.66 18.52 12.67
N ASP A 222 1.46 17.63 13.24
CA ASP A 222 1.65 17.55 14.69
C ASP A 222 2.80 18.44 15.18
N ASP A 223 3.00 18.45 16.50
CA ASP A 223 3.97 19.32 17.17
C ASP A 223 5.42 19.06 16.73
N ASN A 224 5.71 17.88 16.15
CA ASN A 224 7.01 17.52 15.62
C ASN A 224 7.16 17.86 14.13
N GLY A 225 6.17 18.50 13.50
CA GLY A 225 6.19 18.80 12.07
C GLY A 225 5.85 17.61 11.17
N VAL A 226 5.32 16.51 11.73
CA VAL A 226 4.94 15.31 10.99
C VAL A 226 3.54 15.46 10.43
N ASN A 227 3.33 15.07 9.17
CA ASN A 227 1.99 15.03 8.60
C ASN A 227 1.17 13.92 9.28
N VAL A 228 -0.08 14.21 9.65
CA VAL A 228 -0.99 13.23 10.24
C VAL A 228 -2.21 13.05 9.35
N VAL A 229 -2.33 11.87 8.75
CA VAL A 229 -3.52 11.45 8.00
C VAL A 229 -4.54 10.90 8.99
N TRP A 230 -5.68 11.57 9.12
CA TRP A 230 -6.70 11.19 10.09
C TRP A 230 -7.76 10.28 9.49
N ILE A 231 -7.99 9.12 10.12
CA ILE A 231 -9.04 8.16 9.75
C ILE A 231 -10.01 7.86 10.89
N LEU A 232 -11.11 7.20 10.54
CA LEU A 232 -12.10 6.67 11.48
C LEU A 232 -11.60 5.36 12.11
N GLY A 233 -12.02 5.10 13.34
CA GLY A 233 -11.53 3.95 14.12
C GLY A 233 -12.26 2.65 13.80
N ASP A 234 -13.57 2.73 13.54
CA ASP A 234 -14.45 1.56 13.43
C ASP A 234 -15.41 1.57 12.23
N GLN A 235 -15.99 0.40 11.98
CA GLN A 235 -16.85 0.14 10.83
C GLN A 235 -18.15 0.96 10.86
N GLN A 236 -18.73 1.20 12.05
CA GLN A 236 -20.00 1.92 12.17
C GLN A 236 -19.81 3.41 11.84
N GLU A 237 -18.73 4.01 12.32
CA GLU A 237 -18.35 5.37 11.97
C GLU A 237 -18.10 5.49 10.46
N PHE A 238 -17.39 4.53 9.87
CA PHE A 238 -17.14 4.49 8.42
C PHE A 238 -18.44 4.46 7.62
N GLU A 239 -19.38 3.58 7.96
CA GLU A 239 -20.67 3.48 7.27
C GLU A 239 -21.51 4.74 7.39
N LYS A 240 -21.43 5.45 8.52
CA LYS A 240 -22.12 6.72 8.73
C LYS A 240 -21.49 7.85 7.93
N ALA A 241 -20.17 7.91 7.87
CA ALA A 241 -19.43 8.96 7.16
C ALA A 241 -19.43 8.78 5.64
N TYR A 242 -19.49 7.53 5.16
CA TYR A 242 -19.47 7.18 3.74
C TYR A 242 -20.67 6.28 3.38
N PRO A 243 -21.91 6.80 3.45
CA PRO A 243 -23.11 6.01 3.16
C PRO A 243 -23.13 5.43 1.73
N GLN A 244 -22.41 6.07 0.80
CA GLN A 244 -22.23 5.65 -0.59
C GLN A 244 -21.23 4.49 -0.79
N ALA A 245 -20.38 4.19 0.20
CA ALA A 245 -19.33 3.16 0.10
C ALA A 245 -19.95 1.75 0.20
N ARG A 246 -20.66 1.32 -0.85
CA ARG A 246 -21.45 0.09 -0.89
C ARG A 246 -21.27 -0.66 -2.19
N GLY A 247 -21.32 -2.00 -2.12
CA GLY A 247 -21.33 -2.85 -3.30
C GLY A 247 -22.57 -2.53 -4.14
N GLN A 248 -22.37 -2.26 -5.44
CA GLN A 248 -23.43 -1.86 -6.35
C GLN A 248 -24.52 -2.94 -6.44
N ARG A 249 -24.11 -4.21 -6.45
CA ARG A 249 -25.04 -5.34 -6.61
C ARG A 249 -25.77 -5.68 -5.31
N THR A 250 -25.08 -5.58 -4.18
CA THR A 250 -25.59 -6.11 -2.89
C THR A 250 -26.07 -5.04 -1.92
N GLY A 251 -25.71 -3.77 -2.14
CA GLY A 251 -25.90 -2.67 -1.18
C GLY A 251 -25.09 -2.82 0.10
N LYS A 252 -24.24 -3.84 0.22
CA LYS A 252 -23.45 -4.10 1.42
C LYS A 252 -22.35 -3.06 1.57
N PRO A 253 -22.09 -2.56 2.78
CA PRO A 253 -21.03 -1.60 3.01
C PRO A 253 -19.66 -2.20 2.66
N TYR A 254 -18.77 -1.36 2.17
CA TYR A 254 -17.35 -1.69 2.07
C TYR A 254 -16.79 -1.91 3.48
N PRO A 255 -15.80 -2.80 3.66
CA PRO A 255 -15.10 -2.90 4.92
C PRO A 255 -14.26 -1.63 5.14
N ILE A 256 -14.14 -1.19 6.40
CA ILE A 256 -13.28 -0.06 6.80
C ILE A 256 -11.83 -0.22 6.31
N ARG A 257 -11.41 -1.45 6.02
CA ARG A 257 -10.11 -1.73 5.38
C ARG A 257 -9.89 -0.84 4.15
N VAL A 258 -10.92 -0.56 3.35
CA VAL A 258 -10.84 0.30 2.17
C VAL A 258 -10.41 1.73 2.55
N LEU A 259 -10.94 2.30 3.63
CA LEU A 259 -10.50 3.59 4.17
C LEU A 259 -9.04 3.54 4.65
N ARG A 260 -8.64 2.45 5.29
CA ARG A 260 -7.26 2.26 5.76
C ARG A 260 -6.28 2.19 4.58
N ILE A 261 -6.66 1.55 3.48
CA ILE A 261 -5.87 1.53 2.24
C ILE A 261 -5.76 2.93 1.65
N ALA A 262 -6.85 3.70 1.60
CA ALA A 262 -6.84 5.09 1.15
C ALA A 262 -5.87 5.95 1.98
N ALA A 263 -5.84 5.75 3.30
CA ALA A 263 -4.92 6.45 4.19
C ALA A 263 -3.45 6.09 3.96
N ALA A 264 -3.14 4.81 3.73
CA ALA A 264 -1.79 4.38 3.36
C ALA A 264 -1.35 5.02 2.03
N ARG A 265 -2.19 4.96 0.99
CA ARG A 265 -1.90 5.60 -0.31
C ARG A 265 -1.67 7.11 -0.15
N ARG A 266 -2.48 7.79 0.67
CA ARG A 266 -2.29 9.22 0.98
C ARG A 266 -0.99 9.49 1.74
N ALA A 267 -0.68 8.67 2.74
CA ALA A 267 0.56 8.78 3.50
C ALA A 267 1.78 8.62 2.59
N HIS A 268 1.78 7.62 1.72
CA HIS A 268 2.85 7.41 0.74
C HIS A 268 3.05 8.61 -0.20
N THR A 269 1.97 9.16 -0.78
CA THR A 269 2.08 10.36 -1.63
C THR A 269 2.71 11.55 -0.89
N LEU A 270 2.41 11.73 0.40
CA LEU A 270 3.00 12.79 1.21
C LEU A 270 4.48 12.51 1.53
N GLU A 271 4.85 11.25 1.79
CA GLU A 271 6.23 10.83 2.06
C GLU A 271 7.14 11.00 0.86
N VAL A 272 6.65 10.73 -0.36
CA VAL A 272 7.39 10.96 -1.61
C VAL A 272 7.74 12.44 -1.79
N THR A 273 6.99 13.37 -1.19
CA THR A 273 7.33 14.81 -1.18
C THR A 273 8.35 15.20 -0.10
N GLY A 274 8.97 14.22 0.56
CA GLY A 274 10.03 14.42 1.56
C GLY A 274 9.50 14.75 2.97
N ARG A 275 8.20 14.56 3.23
CA ARG A 275 7.59 14.88 4.52
C ARG A 275 7.23 13.61 5.29
N PRO A 276 7.80 13.37 6.48
CA PRO A 276 7.40 12.24 7.30
C PRO A 276 5.90 12.26 7.60
N THR A 277 5.25 11.11 7.50
CA THR A 277 3.79 11.04 7.60
C THR A 277 3.36 9.83 8.43
N ARG A 278 2.41 10.04 9.35
CA ARG A 278 1.76 8.98 10.13
C ARG A 278 0.25 8.98 9.95
N ILE A 279 -0.38 7.86 10.29
CA ILE A 279 -1.80 7.60 10.17
C ILE A 279 -2.36 7.46 11.59
N ALA A 280 -3.32 8.30 11.95
CA ALA A 280 -3.95 8.27 13.27
C ALA A 280 -5.46 8.09 13.17
N THR A 281 -6.03 7.34 14.10
CA THR A 281 -7.48 7.26 14.29
C THR A 281 -7.96 8.45 15.11
N ARG A 282 -9.06 9.09 14.70
CA ARG A 282 -9.75 10.04 15.57
C ARG A 282 -10.44 9.27 16.69
N SER A 283 -10.08 9.55 17.94
CA SER A 283 -10.94 9.21 19.06
C SER A 283 -12.06 10.25 19.12
N THR A 284 -13.32 9.80 19.20
CA THR A 284 -14.48 10.69 19.39
C THR A 284 -14.51 11.38 20.76
N ALA A 285 -13.50 11.19 21.60
CA ALA A 285 -13.35 11.88 22.88
C ALA A 285 -12.65 13.24 22.73
N THR A 286 -13.27 14.19 22.02
CA THR A 286 -13.23 15.66 22.27
C THR A 286 -13.93 16.40 21.13
N ALA A 287 -15.19 16.75 21.37
CA ALA A 287 -15.88 17.88 20.75
C ALA A 287 -16.27 18.85 21.86
#